data_AF-A0A7K4GVP9-F1
#
_entry.id   AF-A0A7K4GVP9-F1
#
_cell.length_a   1.000
_cell.length_b   1.000
_cell.length_c   1.000
_cell.angle_alpha   90.00
_cell.angle_beta   90.00
_cell.angle_gamma   90.00
#
_symmetry.space_group_name_H-M   'P 1'
#
loop_
_entity.id
_entity.type
_entity.pdbx_description
1 polymer ?
#
loop_
_entity_poly.entity_id
_entity_poly.type
_entity_poly.pdbx_seq_one_letter_code
_entity_poly.pdbx_strand_id
1 'polypeptide(L)'
;MTLERKDAPKSFIPIFMIWIFLCNLVAIILAIIWYIQFPQSFYFDALVSMIIIIAINILSTVLLYPMLGVDPITPFLNGALIWYAAISTIYVILGAYIALIPATIQFLGDLWFHWKRNKLIG
;
A
#
# COMPACT_ATOMS: atom_id res chain seq x y z
N MET A 1 20.68 -19.85 15.41
CA MET A 1 20.08 -20.65 14.32
C MET A 1 19.61 -19.66 13.27
N THR A 2 20.19 -19.69 12.08
CA THR A 2 19.68 -18.90 10.94
C THR A 2 18.49 -19.65 10.36
N LEU A 3 17.28 -19.23 10.75
CA LEU A 3 16.05 -19.71 10.12
C LEU A 3 16.08 -19.27 8.65
N GLU A 4 16.25 -20.23 7.75
CA GLU A 4 16.27 -19.97 6.32
C GLU A 4 14.83 -19.77 5.84
N ARG A 5 14.66 -19.16 4.67
CA ARG A 5 13.38 -18.91 3.97
C ARG A 5 12.37 -20.07 3.98
N LYS A 6 12.85 -21.30 4.19
CA LYS A 6 12.10 -22.55 4.32
C LYS A 6 11.19 -22.63 5.56
N ASP A 7 11.40 -21.77 6.56
CA ASP A 7 10.68 -21.82 7.84
C ASP A 7 9.44 -20.91 7.90
N ALA A 8 9.26 -20.01 6.92
CA ALA A 8 8.04 -19.23 6.79
C ALA A 8 6.92 -20.04 6.08
N PRO A 9 5.65 -19.93 6.49
CA PRO A 9 4.54 -20.59 5.81
C PRO A 9 4.52 -20.23 4.32
N LYS A 10 4.39 -21.22 3.43
CA LYS A 10 4.36 -21.00 1.98
C LYS A 10 3.28 -20.02 1.52
N SER A 11 2.24 -19.82 2.33
CA SER A 11 1.15 -18.87 2.10
C SER A 11 1.47 -17.44 2.51
N PHE A 12 2.54 -17.19 3.26
CA PHE A 12 2.82 -15.87 3.85
C PHE A 12 3.00 -14.77 2.81
N ILE A 13 3.85 -15.01 1.80
CA ILE A 13 4.09 -14.06 0.70
C ILE A 13 2.84 -13.88 -0.19
N PRO A 14 2.13 -14.94 -0.62
CA PRO A 14 0.87 -14.79 -1.36
C PRO A 14 -0.19 -13.96 -0.62
N ILE A 15 -0.39 -14.19 0.68
CA ILE A 15 -1.37 -13.44 1.47
C ILE A 15 -0.99 -11.96 1.55
N PHE A 16 0.31 -11.66 1.72
CA PHE A 16 0.82 -10.29 1.71
C PHE A 16 0.54 -9.57 0.39
N MET A 17 0.80 -10.24 -0.73
CA MET A 17 0.56 -9.68 -2.06
C MET A 17 -0.94 -9.41 -2.30
N ILE A 18 -1.80 -10.34 -1.91
CA ILE A 18 -3.25 -10.17 -1.98
C ILE A 18 -3.70 -8.98 -1.13
N TRP A 19 -3.14 -8.82 0.08
CA TRP A 19 -3.44 -7.70 0.96
C TRP A 19 -3.12 -6.35 0.34
N ILE A 20 -1.91 -6.19 -0.21
CA ILE A 20 -1.50 -4.96 -0.91
C ILE A 20 -2.44 -4.68 -2.08
N PHE A 21 -2.69 -5.69 -2.91
CA PHE A 21 -3.58 -5.54 -4.07
C PHE A 21 -4.97 -5.05 -3.66
N LEU A 22 -5.56 -5.65 -2.63
CA LEU A 22 -6.88 -5.27 -2.14
C LEU A 22 -6.91 -3.85 -1.58
N CYS A 23 -5.89 -3.43 -0.83
CA CYS A 23 -5.83 -2.06 -0.30
C CYS A 23 -5.77 -1.02 -1.42
N ASN A 24 -4.94 -1.26 -2.45
CA ASN A 24 -4.82 -0.35 -3.60
C ASN A 24 -6.08 -0.34 -4.45
N LEU A 25 -6.73 -1.50 -4.65
CA LEU A 25 -8.00 -1.58 -5.35
C LEU A 25 -9.10 -0.79 -4.62
N VAL A 26 -9.18 -0.92 -3.30
CA VAL A 26 -10.13 -0.15 -2.49
C VAL A 26 -9.86 1.35 -2.59
N ALA A 27 -8.60 1.78 -2.56
CA ALA A 27 -8.25 3.19 -2.74
C ALA A 27 -8.69 3.75 -4.10
N ILE A 28 -8.54 2.97 -5.18
CA ILE A 28 -9.01 3.33 -6.53
C ILE A 28 -10.54 3.47 -6.55
N ILE A 29 -11.27 2.49 -6.01
CA ILE A 29 -12.74 2.52 -5.97
C ILE A 29 -13.22 3.72 -5.15
N LEU A 30 -12.62 3.95 -3.99
CA LEU A 30 -12.95 5.10 -3.14
C LEU A 30 -12.67 6.42 -3.86
N ALA A 31 -11.53 6.55 -4.56
CA ALA A 31 -11.23 7.77 -5.32
C ALA A 31 -12.28 8.07 -6.39
N ILE A 32 -12.74 7.04 -7.12
CA ILE A 32 -13.78 7.19 -8.15
C ILE A 32 -15.12 7.60 -7.52
N ILE A 33 -15.54 6.90 -6.46
CA ILE A 33 -16.80 7.23 -5.75
C ILE A 33 -16.73 8.65 -5.18
N TRP A 34 -15.60 9.04 -4.59
CA TRP A 34 -15.43 10.35 -3.98
C TRP A 34 -15.40 11.48 -5.00
N TYR A 35 -14.78 11.26 -6.15
CA TYR A 35 -14.85 12.19 -7.28
C TYR A 35 -16.30 12.42 -7.73
N ILE A 36 -17.10 11.36 -7.84
CA ILE A 36 -18.49 11.46 -8.30
C ILE A 36 -19.38 12.14 -7.24
N GLN A 37 -19.24 11.78 -5.97
CA GLN A 37 -20.15 12.21 -4.91
C GLN A 37 -19.73 13.51 -4.21
N PHE A 38 -18.43 13.75 -4.07
CA PHE A 38 -17.89 14.85 -3.28
C PHE A 38 -16.73 15.59 -3.99
N PRO A 39 -16.90 16.03 -5.25
CA PRO A 39 -15.80 16.67 -6.01
C PRO A 39 -15.28 17.95 -5.35
N GLN A 40 -16.13 18.66 -4.60
CA GLN A 40 -15.78 19.89 -3.87
C GLN A 40 -14.77 19.66 -2.73
N SER A 41 -14.60 18.41 -2.28
CA SER A 41 -13.75 18.08 -1.14
C SER A 41 -12.25 18.06 -1.48
N PHE A 42 -11.90 18.00 -2.77
CA PHE A 42 -10.53 18.11 -3.23
C PHE A 42 -10.06 19.57 -3.23
N TYR A 43 -8.78 19.79 -2.93
CA TYR A 43 -8.17 21.13 -2.96
C TYR A 43 -7.77 21.57 -4.36
N PHE A 44 -7.62 20.62 -5.28
CA PHE A 44 -7.35 20.83 -6.69
C PHE A 44 -8.51 20.31 -7.52
N ASP A 45 -8.40 20.43 -8.85
CA ASP A 45 -9.35 19.84 -9.77
C ASP A 45 -9.61 18.36 -9.42
N ALA A 46 -10.89 18.02 -9.23
CA ALA A 46 -11.29 16.72 -8.70
C ALA A 46 -10.97 15.57 -9.68
N LEU A 47 -11.06 15.83 -10.99
CA LEU A 47 -10.76 14.84 -12.02
C LEU A 47 -9.25 14.55 -12.04
N VAL A 48 -8.43 15.61 -12.04
CA VAL A 48 -6.96 15.49 -11.98
C VAL A 48 -6.53 14.78 -10.69
N SER A 49 -7.11 15.16 -9.55
CA SER A 49 -6.81 14.55 -8.25
C SER A 49 -7.15 13.05 -8.24
N MET A 50 -8.32 12.68 -8.76
CA MET A 50 -8.70 11.27 -8.91
C MET A 50 -7.71 10.49 -9.78
N ILE A 51 -7.32 11.03 -10.95
CA ILE A 51 -6.36 10.38 -11.85
C ILE A 51 -5.01 10.17 -11.15
N ILE A 52 -4.53 11.16 -10.40
CA ILE A 52 -3.28 11.04 -9.63
C ILE A 52 -3.38 9.91 -8.61
N ILE A 53 -4.47 9.84 -7.84
CA ILE A 53 -4.69 8.78 -6.86
C ILE A 53 -4.72 7.41 -7.55
N ILE A 54 -5.43 7.28 -8.66
CA ILE A 54 -5.47 6.02 -9.43
C ILE A 54 -4.07 5.62 -9.88
N ALA A 55 -3.30 6.54 -10.48
CA ALA A 55 -1.96 6.27 -10.97
C ALA A 55 -1.01 5.82 -9.84
N ILE A 56 -1.09 6.48 -8.68
CA ILE A 56 -0.32 6.10 -7.48
C ILE A 56 -0.65 4.68 -7.02
N ASN A 57 -1.94 4.31 -6.92
CA ASN A 57 -2.32 2.98 -6.42
C ASN A 57 -2.05 1.86 -7.44
N ILE A 58 -2.13 2.14 -8.74
CA ILE A 58 -1.65 1.22 -9.77
C ILE A 58 -0.14 1.02 -9.63
N LEU A 59 0.63 2.11 -9.50
CA LEU A 59 2.08 2.06 -9.34
C LEU A 59 2.49 1.33 -8.06
N SER A 60 1.81 1.61 -6.94
CA SER A 60 1.97 0.86 -5.68
C SER A 60 1.77 -0.63 -5.90
N THR A 61 0.72 -1.03 -6.62
CA THR A 61 0.46 -2.44 -6.91
C THR A 61 1.62 -3.07 -7.70
N VAL A 62 2.13 -2.38 -8.72
CA VAL A 62 3.22 -2.89 -9.57
C VAL A 62 4.57 -2.93 -8.85
N LEU A 63 4.92 -1.88 -8.11
CA LEU A 63 6.21 -1.75 -7.43
C LEU A 63 6.31 -2.59 -6.15
N LEU A 64 5.18 -2.80 -5.46
CA LEU A 64 5.10 -3.60 -4.24
C LEU A 64 4.75 -5.06 -4.51
N TYR A 65 4.17 -5.39 -5.68
CA TYR A 65 4.26 -6.76 -6.21
C TYR A 65 5.74 -7.05 -6.48
N PRO A 66 6.28 -8.16 -5.95
CA PRO A 66 7.71 -8.41 -5.95
C PRO A 66 8.30 -8.26 -7.34
N MET A 67 9.30 -7.39 -7.46
CA MET A 67 10.32 -7.50 -8.49
C MET A 67 10.72 -8.97 -8.60
N LEU A 68 10.46 -9.55 -9.76
CA LEU A 68 10.79 -10.91 -10.19
C LEU A 68 12.05 -11.43 -9.48
N GLY A 69 11.88 -12.26 -8.45
CA GLY A 69 12.96 -12.99 -7.79
C GLY A 69 13.57 -12.41 -6.50
N VAL A 70 13.14 -11.24 -6.01
CA VAL A 70 13.65 -10.65 -4.75
C VAL A 70 12.75 -11.04 -3.57
N ASP A 71 13.33 -11.40 -2.43
CA ASP A 71 12.57 -11.70 -1.21
C ASP A 71 11.80 -10.44 -0.74
N PRO A 72 10.46 -10.43 -0.78
CA PRO A 72 9.68 -9.19 -0.63
C PRO A 72 9.68 -8.62 0.79
N ILE A 73 10.35 -9.26 1.76
CA ILE A 73 10.17 -8.95 3.20
C ILE A 73 11.45 -8.37 3.83
N THR A 74 12.63 -8.56 3.24
CA THR A 74 13.91 -8.06 3.78
C THR A 74 14.13 -6.55 3.63
N PRO A 75 13.83 -5.91 2.48
CA PRO A 75 14.06 -4.48 2.30
C PRO A 75 12.83 -3.61 2.68
N PHE A 76 11.73 -4.24 3.08
CA PHE A 76 10.40 -3.67 2.83
C PHE A 76 9.92 -2.65 3.86
N LEU A 77 10.34 -2.72 5.13
CA LEU A 77 9.79 -1.82 6.17
C LEU A 77 10.15 -0.35 5.90
N ASN A 78 11.42 -0.07 5.64
CA ASN A 78 11.86 1.29 5.34
C ASN A 78 11.26 1.80 4.02
N GLY A 79 11.19 0.94 3.01
CA GLY A 79 10.54 1.26 1.74
C GLY A 79 9.05 1.57 1.91
N ALA A 80 8.31 0.74 2.63
CA ALA A 80 6.89 0.91 2.91
C ALA A 80 6.62 2.17 3.76
N LEU A 81 7.48 2.48 4.75
CA LEU A 81 7.41 3.71 5.53
C LEU A 81 7.60 4.96 4.67
N ILE A 82 8.65 4.98 3.84
CA ILE A 82 8.94 6.11 2.94
C ILE A 82 7.81 6.27 1.93
N TRP A 83 7.33 5.16 1.37
CA TRP A 83 6.23 5.14 0.41
C TRP A 83 4.92 5.65 1.03
N TYR A 84 4.57 5.17 2.21
CA TYR A 84 3.41 5.63 2.96
C TYR A 84 3.50 7.12 3.29
N ALA A 85 4.67 7.60 3.73
CA ALA A 85 4.89 9.02 4.03
C ALA A 85 4.75 9.90 2.78
N ALA A 86 5.33 9.47 1.65
CA ALA A 86 5.24 10.17 0.38
C ALA A 86 3.79 10.24 -0.12
N ILE A 87 3.09 9.11 -0.16
CA ILE A 87 1.69 9.05 -0.61
C ILE A 87 0.77 9.83 0.32
N SER A 88 0.93 9.69 1.64
CA SER A 88 0.09 10.41 2.60
C SER A 88 0.23 11.91 2.45
N THR A 89 1.46 12.40 2.20
CA THR A 89 1.72 13.81 1.91
C THR A 89 0.95 14.25 0.65
N ILE A 90 1.01 13.47 -0.43
CA ILE A 90 0.28 13.76 -1.66
C ILE A 90 -1.23 13.79 -1.40
N TYR A 91 -1.79 12.81 -0.70
CA TYR A 91 -3.22 12.77 -0.42
C TYR A 91 -3.69 13.94 0.45
N VAL A 92 -2.90 14.36 1.45
CA VAL A 92 -3.20 15.55 2.24
C VAL A 92 -3.16 16.81 1.38
N ILE A 93 -2.15 16.96 0.53
CA ILE A 93 -2.05 18.10 -0.41
C ILE A 93 -3.26 18.13 -1.35
N LEU A 94 -3.72 16.98 -1.85
CA LEU A 94 -4.88 16.90 -2.73
C LEU A 94 -6.23 17.12 -2.03
N GLY A 95 -6.28 17.14 -0.69
CA GLY A 95 -7.53 17.08 0.08
C GLY A 95 -8.21 15.69 0.01
N ALA A 96 -7.49 14.67 -0.46
CA ALA A 96 -7.99 13.32 -0.69
C ALA A 96 -7.95 12.44 0.58
N TYR A 97 -8.46 12.96 1.70
CA TYR A 97 -8.37 12.29 3.00
C TYR A 97 -8.96 10.88 3.02
N ILE A 98 -9.97 10.60 2.19
CA ILE A 98 -10.57 9.26 2.09
C ILE A 98 -9.56 8.20 1.63
N ALA A 99 -8.61 8.57 0.76
CA ALA A 99 -7.58 7.67 0.25
C ALA A 99 -6.51 7.34 1.31
N LEU A 100 -6.42 8.12 2.39
CA LEU A 100 -5.56 7.81 3.54
C LEU A 100 -6.04 6.58 4.31
N ILE A 101 -7.35 6.26 4.28
CA ILE A 101 -7.89 5.09 4.98
C ILE A 101 -7.26 3.80 4.44
N PRO A 102 -7.40 3.44 3.15
CA PRO A 102 -6.78 2.24 2.61
C PRO A 102 -5.25 2.30 2.67
N ALA A 103 -4.63 3.48 2.49
CA ALA A 103 -3.18 3.63 2.64
C ALA A 103 -2.69 3.27 4.06
N THR A 104 -3.42 3.70 5.09
CA THR A 104 -3.09 3.42 6.48
C THR A 104 -3.33 1.95 6.82
N ILE A 105 -4.42 1.36 6.32
CA ILE A 105 -4.69 -0.07 6.45
C ILE A 105 -3.58 -0.90 5.80
N GLN A 106 -3.12 -0.51 4.61
CA GLN A 106 -1.99 -1.17 3.95
C GLN A 106 -0.74 -1.10 4.82
N PHE A 107 -0.38 0.09 5.30
CA PHE A 107 0.80 0.30 6.14
C PHE A 107 0.75 -0.53 7.43
N LEU A 108 -0.41 -0.59 8.11
CA LEU A 108 -0.59 -1.45 9.28
C LEU A 108 -0.41 -2.94 8.96
N GLY A 109 -0.88 -3.36 7.78
CA GLY A 109 -0.60 -4.69 7.25
C GLY A 109 0.91 -4.91 7.07
N ASP A 110 1.60 -4.00 6.39
CA ASP A 110 3.04 -4.07 6.15
C ASP A 110 3.82 -4.21 7.48
N LEU A 111 3.46 -3.43 8.50
CA LEU A 111 4.00 -3.54 9.85
C LEU A 111 3.73 -4.91 10.49
N TRP A 112 2.51 -5.43 10.36
CA TRP A 112 2.12 -6.72 10.90
C TRP A 112 2.88 -7.88 10.22
N PHE A 113 3.01 -7.85 8.89
CA PHE A 113 3.80 -8.84 8.15
C PHE A 113 5.28 -8.75 8.54
N HIS A 114 5.83 -7.55 8.68
CA HIS A 114 7.20 -7.38 9.17
C HIS A 114 7.40 -7.99 10.58
N TRP A 115 6.50 -7.67 11.52
CA TRP A 115 6.54 -8.20 12.88
C TRP A 115 6.38 -9.73 12.92
N LYS A 116 5.42 -10.28 12.17
CA LYS A 116 5.22 -11.74 12.07
C LYS A 116 6.47 -12.44 11.54
N ARG A 117 7.11 -11.85 10.52
CA ARG A 117 8.35 -12.38 9.96
C ARG A 117 9.50 -12.36 10.96
N ASN A 118 9.70 -11.26 11.70
CA ASN A 118 10.72 -11.21 12.75
C ASN A 118 10.50 -12.30 13.80
N LYS A 119 9.24 -12.52 14.23
CA LYS A 119 8.91 -13.64 15.14
C LYS A 119 9.20 -15.03 14.57
N LEU A 120 9.11 -15.20 13.26
CA LEU A 120 9.36 -16.47 12.59
C LEU A 120 10.86 -16.72 12.33
N ILE A 121 11.69 -15.67 12.32
CA ILE A 121 13.13 -15.76 12.01
C ILE A 121 14.01 -15.68 13.27
N GLY A 122 13.47 -15.16 14.38
CA GLY A 122 14.19 -14.97 15.64
C GLY A 122 14.83 -13.60 15.72
#